data_AF-A0A936ZW02-F1
#
_entry.id   AF-A0A936ZW02-F1
#
_cell.length_a   1.000
_cell.length_b   1.000
_cell.length_c   1.000
_cell.angle_alpha   90.00
_cell.angle_beta   90.00
_cell.angle_gamma   90.00
#
_symmetry.space_group_name_H-M   'P 1'
#
loop_
_entity.id
_entity.type
_entity.pdbx_description
1 polymer ?
#
loop_
_entity_poly.entity_id
_entity_poly.type
_entity_poly.pdbx_seq_one_letter_code
_entity_poly.pdbx_strand_id
1 'polypeptide(L)'
;MRNLIVIVICFMVVTSCSDDDDTINISTDIVGKWLLVEQLVDPGDGSGTFQPVDSDFTLEFFNNGTIVSTNGSLCDVFTSSNDTSSGTFSLENTTLNIGCEDDVITIFFEKNEAELILNFICIEACAQKFRKL
;
A
#
# COMPACT_ATOMS: atom_id res chain seq x y z
N MET A 1 24.99 -5.64 -65.95
CA MET A 1 24.54 -4.85 -64.78
C MET A 1 23.09 -5.22 -64.54
N ARG A 2 22.75 -6.08 -63.58
CA ARG A 2 22.67 -5.75 -62.16
C ARG A 2 22.70 -7.06 -61.37
N ASN A 3 23.68 -7.19 -60.51
CA ASN A 3 23.98 -8.41 -59.78
C ASN A 3 22.90 -8.69 -58.74
N LEU A 4 22.41 -9.93 -58.77
CA LEU A 4 21.60 -10.56 -57.75
C LEU A 4 22.48 -10.71 -56.48
N ILE A 5 22.23 -9.90 -55.45
CA ILE A 5 22.82 -10.10 -54.13
C ILE A 5 21.69 -10.52 -53.18
N VAL A 6 21.63 -11.83 -53.00
CA VAL A 6 21.13 -12.51 -51.80
C VAL A 6 22.09 -12.20 -50.65
N ILE A 7 21.56 -11.85 -49.48
CA ILE A 7 22.07 -12.03 -48.09
C ILE A 7 20.97 -11.33 -47.24
N VAL A 8 19.89 -12.00 -46.85
CA VAL A 8 19.76 -12.77 -45.59
C VAL A 8 20.60 -12.20 -44.47
N ILE A 9 20.00 -11.31 -43.67
CA ILE A 9 20.18 -11.19 -42.22
C ILE A 9 19.00 -10.30 -41.76
N CYS A 10 17.89 -10.95 -41.41
CA CYS A 10 16.91 -10.33 -40.52
C CYS A 10 17.31 -10.84 -39.13
N PHE A 11 18.10 -10.03 -38.43
CA PHE A 11 18.51 -10.33 -37.06
C PHE A 11 17.23 -10.30 -36.21
N MET A 12 16.77 -11.49 -35.80
CA MET A 12 15.83 -11.63 -34.71
C MET A 12 16.48 -11.03 -33.48
N VAL A 13 16.01 -9.85 -33.07
CA VAL A 13 16.25 -9.37 -31.72
C VAL A 13 15.23 -10.07 -30.85
N VAL A 14 15.55 -11.29 -30.43
CA VAL A 14 14.92 -11.91 -29.26
C VAL A 14 15.43 -11.15 -28.06
N THR A 15 14.65 -10.18 -27.58
CA THR A 15 14.85 -9.63 -26.24
C THR A 15 14.47 -10.74 -25.27
N SER A 16 15.47 -11.49 -24.81
CA SER A 16 15.37 -12.26 -23.58
C SER A 16 15.09 -11.25 -22.47
N CYS A 17 13.88 -11.21 -21.94
CA CYS A 17 13.74 -10.80 -20.54
C CYS A 17 14.56 -11.82 -19.77
N SER A 18 15.65 -11.38 -19.13
CA SER A 18 16.11 -12.11 -17.96
C SER A 18 14.94 -12.12 -16.99
N ASP A 19 14.54 -13.32 -16.57
CA ASP A 19 13.96 -13.46 -15.24
C ASP A 19 15.09 -13.07 -14.29
N ASP A 20 15.22 -11.77 -14.03
CA ASP A 20 15.84 -11.33 -12.81
C ASP A 20 14.85 -11.75 -11.72
N ASP A 21 15.17 -12.91 -11.14
CA ASP A 21 14.71 -13.36 -9.84
C ASP A 21 15.22 -12.32 -8.82
N ASP A 22 14.62 -11.13 -8.89
CA ASP A 22 14.73 -10.05 -7.93
C ASP A 22 14.11 -10.62 -6.66
N THR A 23 15.00 -11.25 -5.90
CA THR A 23 14.84 -11.55 -4.48
C THR A 23 14.15 -10.33 -3.89
N ILE A 24 12.87 -10.47 -3.56
CA ILE A 24 11.96 -9.39 -3.17
C ILE A 24 12.70 -8.49 -2.21
N ASN A 25 13.18 -7.37 -2.73
CA ASN A 25 13.79 -6.31 -1.95
C ASN A 25 12.60 -5.62 -1.31
N ILE A 26 12.07 -6.21 -0.23
CA ILE A 26 10.97 -5.65 0.55
C ILE A 26 11.42 -4.24 0.86
N SER A 27 10.87 -3.29 0.12
CA SER A 27 11.44 -1.95 0.02
C SER A 27 11.60 -1.40 1.43
N THR A 28 12.83 -1.16 1.85
CA THR A 28 13.18 -0.66 3.20
C THR A 28 12.46 0.65 3.54
N ASP A 29 11.89 1.30 2.54
CA ASP A 29 11.20 2.57 2.63
C ASP A 29 9.81 2.51 3.31
N ILE A 30 9.07 1.39 3.22
CA ILE A 30 7.78 1.26 3.96
C ILE A 30 7.95 0.71 5.37
N VAL A 31 9.02 -0.07 5.58
CA VAL A 31 9.33 -0.73 6.85
C VAL A 31 9.58 0.33 7.94
N GLY A 32 9.05 0.07 9.13
CA GLY A 32 9.13 0.96 10.28
C GLY A 32 7.76 1.39 10.77
N LYS A 33 7.77 2.40 11.65
CA LYS A 33 6.59 2.89 12.35
C LYS A 33 6.01 4.13 11.69
N TRP A 34 4.68 4.21 11.73
CA TRP A 34 3.90 5.29 11.14
C TRP A 34 2.83 5.74 12.14
N LEU A 35 2.63 7.05 12.28
CA LEU A 35 1.66 7.66 13.19
C LEU A 35 0.52 8.27 12.39
N LEU A 36 -0.72 8.04 12.81
CA LEU A 36 -1.90 8.68 12.21
C LEU A 36 -1.86 10.19 12.46
N VAL A 37 -2.05 10.98 11.41
CA VAL A 37 -2.00 12.46 11.48
C VAL A 37 -3.24 13.15 10.92
N GLU A 38 -3.91 12.53 9.94
CA GLU A 38 -5.16 13.07 9.38
C GLU A 38 -6.12 11.94 9.01
N GLN A 39 -7.41 12.26 8.98
CA GLN A 39 -8.47 11.34 8.59
C GLN A 39 -9.47 12.04 7.66
N LEU A 40 -9.94 11.30 6.67
CA LEU A 40 -11.03 11.68 5.78
C LEU A 40 -12.23 10.75 6.06
N VAL A 41 -13.39 11.35 6.34
CA VAL A 41 -14.69 10.66 6.37
C VAL A 41 -15.70 11.62 5.73
N ASP A 42 -16.12 11.32 4.50
CA ASP A 42 -17.10 12.14 3.77
C ASP A 42 -18.54 11.82 4.25
N PRO A 43 -19.39 12.82 4.54
CA PRO A 43 -20.75 12.60 5.03
C PRO A 43 -21.77 12.22 3.93
N GLY A 44 -21.35 12.14 2.66
CA GLY A 44 -22.17 11.72 1.52
C GLY A 44 -22.65 12.87 0.63
N ASP A 45 -22.16 14.09 0.87
CA ASP A 45 -22.42 15.26 0.03
C ASP A 45 -21.21 15.65 -0.83
N GLY A 46 -20.10 14.91 -0.73
CA GLY A 46 -18.87 15.17 -1.48
C GLY A 46 -18.01 16.30 -0.89
N SER A 47 -18.31 16.77 0.32
CA SER A 47 -17.55 17.82 1.01
C SER A 47 -16.39 17.29 1.85
N GLY A 48 -16.22 15.97 1.94
CA GLY A 48 -15.21 15.32 2.75
C GLY A 48 -13.80 15.79 2.38
N THR A 49 -13.03 16.15 3.40
CA THR A 49 -11.61 16.49 3.27
C THR A 49 -10.82 15.87 4.42
N PHE A 50 -9.51 15.70 4.23
CA PHE A 50 -8.63 15.30 5.33
C PHE A 50 -8.68 16.36 6.45
N GLN A 51 -8.94 15.89 7.66
CA GLN A 51 -8.91 16.70 8.88
C GLN A 51 -7.82 16.18 9.80
N PRO A 52 -7.05 17.06 10.46
CA PRO A 52 -6.03 16.64 11.41
C PRO A 52 -6.66 15.93 12.61
N VAL A 53 -5.96 14.92 13.11
CA VAL A 53 -6.36 14.17 14.32
C VAL A 53 -5.23 14.16 15.34
N ASP A 54 -5.59 14.20 16.62
CA ASP A 54 -4.67 13.96 17.73
C ASP A 54 -4.85 12.50 18.18
N SER A 55 -3.87 11.65 17.86
CA SER A 55 -3.99 10.21 18.02
C SER A 55 -2.64 9.56 18.32
N ASP A 56 -2.67 8.53 19.18
CA ASP A 56 -1.54 7.64 19.43
C ASP A 56 -1.59 6.38 18.55
N PHE A 57 -2.46 6.35 17.54
CA PHE A 57 -2.62 5.23 16.62
C PHE A 57 -1.39 5.11 15.71
N THR A 58 -0.65 4.01 15.88
CA THR A 58 0.50 3.67 15.03
C THR A 58 0.32 2.40 14.22
N LEU A 59 1.01 2.34 13.08
CA LEU A 59 1.23 1.15 12.27
C LEU A 59 2.72 0.79 12.29
N GLU A 60 3.04 -0.49 12.33
CA GLU A 60 4.41 -0.99 12.16
C GLU A 60 4.47 -2.02 11.03
N PHE A 61 5.26 -1.72 10.01
CA PHE A 61 5.56 -2.62 8.89
C PHE A 61 6.87 -3.33 9.18
N PHE A 62 6.84 -4.66 9.11
CA PHE A 62 8.00 -5.51 9.40
C PHE A 62 8.62 -6.07 8.12
N ASN A 63 9.93 -6.33 8.17
CA ASN A 63 10.70 -6.92 7.05
C ASN A 63 10.23 -8.32 6.63
N ASN A 64 9.38 -8.99 7.41
CA ASN A 64 8.82 -10.31 7.08
C ASN A 64 7.49 -10.21 6.31
N GLY A 65 7.06 -9.01 5.90
CA GLY A 65 5.80 -8.81 5.17
C GLY A 65 4.56 -8.68 6.05
N THR A 66 4.71 -8.61 7.38
CA THR A 66 3.59 -8.40 8.31
C THR A 66 3.42 -6.94 8.68
N ILE A 67 2.19 -6.56 9.04
CA ILE A 67 1.82 -5.26 9.61
C ILE A 67 1.07 -5.46 10.92
N VAL A 68 1.31 -4.57 11.89
CA VAL A 68 0.57 -4.51 13.15
C VAL A 68 0.12 -3.07 13.42
N SER A 69 -1.11 -2.89 13.87
CA SER A 69 -1.58 -1.61 14.43
C SER A 69 -1.51 -1.59 15.95
N THR A 70 -1.43 -0.42 16.55
CA THR A 70 -1.47 -0.24 18.01
C THR A 70 -2.26 1.03 18.32
N ASN A 71 -3.08 0.98 19.38
CA ASN A 71 -4.02 2.06 19.75
C ASN A 71 -5.00 2.42 18.63
N GLY A 72 -5.44 1.42 17.86
CA GLY A 72 -6.34 1.61 16.74
C GLY A 72 -6.54 0.32 15.95
N SER A 73 -7.79 0.06 15.58
CA SER A 73 -8.15 -1.03 14.69
C SER A 73 -7.97 -0.60 13.23
N LEU A 74 -7.53 -1.54 12.39
CA LEU A 74 -7.64 -1.40 10.93
C LEU A 74 -8.93 -2.02 10.39
N CYS A 75 -9.73 -2.69 11.22
CA CYS A 75 -10.98 -3.34 10.79
C CYS A 75 -12.13 -2.36 10.51
N ASP A 76 -11.97 -1.11 10.92
CA ASP A 76 -12.85 -0.01 10.59
C ASP A 76 -12.02 1.27 10.41
N VAL A 77 -12.63 2.30 9.83
CA VAL A 77 -11.93 3.57 9.55
C VAL A 77 -11.83 4.45 10.80
N PHE A 78 -12.54 4.15 11.89
CA PHE A 78 -12.63 5.02 13.05
C PHE A 78 -11.47 4.77 14.03
N THR A 79 -11.00 5.85 14.64
CA THR A 79 -9.77 5.85 15.44
C THR A 79 -10.01 5.57 16.93
N SER A 80 -11.26 5.35 17.33
CA SER A 80 -11.67 5.36 18.73
C SER A 80 -11.50 4.03 19.47
N SER A 81 -10.65 3.12 18.99
CA SER A 81 -10.43 1.83 19.63
C SER A 81 -9.00 1.72 20.19
N ASN A 82 -8.87 1.01 21.30
CA ASN A 82 -7.57 0.59 21.82
C ASN A 82 -7.17 -0.79 21.27
N ASP A 83 -7.83 -1.22 20.19
CA ASP A 83 -7.63 -2.53 19.63
C ASP A 83 -6.33 -2.58 18.83
N THR A 84 -5.93 -3.81 18.54
CA THR A 84 -4.78 -4.13 17.71
C THR A 84 -5.26 -5.02 16.59
N SER A 85 -4.91 -4.64 15.37
CA SER A 85 -5.12 -5.43 14.16
C SER A 85 -3.76 -5.89 13.65
N SER A 86 -3.76 -7.01 12.95
CA SER A 86 -2.55 -7.52 12.30
C SER A 86 -2.89 -8.13 10.96
N GLY A 87 -1.88 -8.18 10.09
CA GLY A 87 -2.09 -8.64 8.74
C GLY A 87 -0.80 -8.74 7.95
N THR A 88 -0.96 -8.77 6.63
CA THR A 88 0.14 -8.77 5.67
C THR A 88 0.00 -7.61 4.70
N PHE A 89 1.09 -7.23 4.05
CA PHE A 89 1.08 -6.19 3.03
C PHE A 89 1.72 -6.68 1.73
N SER A 90 1.25 -6.15 0.60
CA SER A 90 1.80 -6.38 -0.74
C SER A 90 2.16 -5.04 -1.38
N LEU A 91 3.45 -4.85 -1.68
CA LEU A 91 3.93 -3.64 -2.36
C LEU A 91 3.58 -3.63 -3.85
N GLU A 92 3.55 -4.81 -4.48
CA GLU A 92 3.14 -4.95 -5.88
C GLU A 92 1.67 -4.59 -6.09
N ASN A 93 0.79 -5.08 -5.19
CA ASN A 93 -0.64 -4.84 -5.30
C ASN A 93 -1.09 -3.58 -4.56
N THR A 94 -0.21 -2.94 -3.80
CA THR A 94 -0.53 -1.78 -2.94
C THR A 94 -1.67 -2.06 -1.97
N THR A 95 -1.65 -3.23 -1.33
CA THR A 95 -2.71 -3.69 -0.42
C THR A 95 -2.22 -4.12 0.95
N LEU A 96 -3.08 -3.96 1.95
CA LEU A 96 -3.00 -4.61 3.26
C LEU A 96 -4.13 -5.64 3.35
N ASN A 97 -3.82 -6.84 3.83
CA ASN A 97 -4.82 -7.85 4.16
C ASN A 97 -4.85 -8.02 5.68
N ILE A 98 -5.89 -7.50 6.31
CA ILE A 98 -6.02 -7.39 7.77
C ILE A 98 -6.99 -8.44 8.28
N GLY A 99 -6.57 -9.22 9.27
CA GLY A 99 -7.44 -10.15 9.98
C GLY A 99 -8.36 -9.41 10.95
N CYS A 100 -9.66 -9.57 10.76
CA CYS A 100 -10.74 -9.09 11.62
C CYS A 100 -11.51 -10.30 12.18
N GLU A 101 -12.43 -10.10 13.14
CA GLU A 101 -13.07 -11.20 13.89
C GLU A 101 -13.51 -12.39 13.01
N ASP A 102 -14.28 -12.12 11.96
CA ASP A 102 -14.86 -13.15 11.08
C ASP A 102 -14.48 -12.97 9.59
N ASP A 103 -13.57 -12.06 9.27
CA ASP A 103 -13.23 -11.73 7.88
C ASP A 103 -11.78 -11.25 7.71
N VAL A 104 -11.31 -11.25 6.47
CA VAL A 104 -10.08 -10.56 6.05
C VAL A 104 -10.47 -9.42 5.14
N ILE A 105 -10.22 -8.20 5.59
CA ILE A 105 -10.46 -7.02 4.75
C ILE A 105 -9.19 -6.66 3.97
N THR A 106 -9.40 -6.19 2.75
CA THR A 106 -8.34 -5.63 1.92
C THR A 106 -8.43 -4.10 1.94
N ILE A 107 -7.35 -3.45 2.38
CA ILE A 107 -7.21 -2.00 2.40
C ILE A 107 -6.19 -1.62 1.33
N PHE A 108 -6.50 -0.63 0.49
CA PHE A 108 -5.55 -0.13 -0.50
C PHE A 108 -4.69 0.96 0.12
N PHE A 109 -3.44 1.08 -0.30
CA PHE A 109 -2.59 2.15 0.19
C PHE A 109 -1.82 2.88 -0.91
N GLU A 110 -1.57 4.16 -0.66
CA GLU A 110 -0.67 5.00 -1.43
C GLU A 110 0.47 5.44 -0.54
N LYS A 111 1.68 5.53 -1.10
CA LYS A 111 2.88 5.85 -0.35
C LYS A 111 3.77 6.82 -1.11
N ASN A 112 4.34 7.77 -0.37
CA ASN A 112 5.54 8.52 -0.77
C ASN A 112 6.60 8.45 0.37
N GLU A 113 7.65 9.28 0.30
CA GLU A 113 8.76 9.25 1.27
C GLU A 113 8.34 9.60 2.70
N ALA A 114 7.32 10.45 2.87
CA ALA A 114 6.93 10.99 4.18
C ALA A 114 5.52 10.55 4.63
N GLU A 115 4.67 10.12 3.69
CA GLU A 115 3.26 9.87 3.92
C GLU A 115 2.84 8.49 3.43
N LEU A 116 1.92 7.90 4.18
CA LEU A 116 1.21 6.67 3.85
C LEU A 116 -0.29 6.97 3.98
N ILE A 117 -1.06 6.73 2.92
CA ILE A 117 -2.50 6.91 2.92
C ILE A 117 -3.15 5.54 2.79
N LEU A 118 -3.99 5.17 3.75
CA LEU A 118 -4.83 3.98 3.70
C LEU A 118 -6.22 4.36 3.21
N ASN A 119 -6.64 3.77 2.09
CA ASN A 119 -7.94 3.95 1.46
C ASN A 119 -8.83 2.75 1.78
N PHE A 120 -9.90 3.00 2.54
CA PHE A 120 -10.84 1.97 2.96
C PHE A 120 -12.01 1.88 1.98
N ILE A 121 -12.63 0.71 1.88
CA ILE A 121 -13.84 0.53 1.07
C ILE A 121 -15.04 1.06 1.86
N CYS A 122 -15.45 2.28 1.55
CA CYS A 122 -16.65 2.92 2.12
C CYS A 122 -17.66 3.28 1.01
N ILE A 123 -18.91 3.52 1.41
CA ILE A 123 -19.96 4.02 0.50
C ILE A 123 -19.59 5.43 0.03
N GLU A 124 -19.12 6.26 0.96
CA GLU A 124 -18.54 7.58 0.73
C GLU A 124 -17.00 7.54 0.84
N ALA A 125 -16.30 8.61 0.43
CA ALA A 125 -14.84 8.63 0.52
C ALA A 125 -14.36 8.57 1.99
N CYS A 126 -13.46 7.63 2.29
CA CYS A 126 -12.87 7.48 3.61
C CYS A 126 -11.41 7.03 3.54
N ALA A 127 -10.53 7.68 4.31
CA ALA A 127 -9.11 7.40 4.29
C ALA A 127 -8.43 7.83 5.60
N GLN A 128 -7.28 7.22 5.87
CA GLN A 128 -6.40 7.60 6.98
C GLN A 128 -5.02 7.93 6.45
N LYS A 129 -4.46 9.07 6.87
CA LYS A 129 -3.11 9.50 6.50
C LYS A 129 -2.17 9.37 7.68
N PHE A 130 -1.06 8.68 7.45
CA PHE A 130 -0.01 8.44 8.40
C PHE A 130 1.30 9.10 7.96
N ARG A 131 2.11 9.45 8.95
CA ARG A 131 3.47 9.98 8.77
C ARG A 131 4.48 9.05 9.42
N LYS A 132 5.61 8.84 8.76
CA LYS A 132 6.70 8.01 9.29
C LYS A 132 7.28 8.62 10.59
N LEU A 133 7.57 7.76 11.58
CA LEU A 133 8.20 8.12 12.85
C LEU A 133 9.73 8.06 12.80
#